data_AF-A0A5M6C721-F1
#
_entry.id   AF-A0A5M6C721-F1
#
_cell.length_a   1.000
_cell.length_b   1.000
_cell.length_c   1.000
_cell.angle_alpha   90.00
_cell.angle_beta   90.00
_cell.angle_gamma   90.00
#
_symmetry.space_group_name_H-M   'P 1'
#
loop_
_entity.id
_entity.type
_entity.pdbx_description
1 polymer ?
#
loop_
_entity_poly.entity_id
_entity_poly.type
_entity_poly.pdbx_seq_one_letter_code
_entity_poly.pdbx_strand_id
1 'polypeptide(L)'
;MTTLLPENSKRKFHPVHRDPQHDFIIKSNENVYFRASRFHLARVSTFFADMFNTGTKNRLDDVFTLDYPTRVIDLFLDLVYASTPSVPKIDDVTIAYSLVDITESTLCSSEIRDVVQIGLLEAARKHPQAALTLASHRKDLLTAKTALSSFSKSFALGKSGNECKEKMDDLYKLLDELDPTYAYELLRHLLVPGQLRPEIGNDPYQCVFFIRSNWTKTAEAFDPDRLTIERRKVVDLKLKEAVGWM
;
A
#
# COMPACT_ATOMS: atom_id res chain seq x y z
N MET A 1 -36.64 10.30 -11.23
CA MET A 1 -36.15 11.34 -10.29
C MET A 1 -34.97 12.03 -10.94
N THR A 2 -35.22 13.18 -11.56
CA THR A 2 -34.20 13.98 -12.23
C THR A 2 -33.68 14.98 -11.21
N THR A 3 -32.55 14.66 -10.57
CA THR A 3 -31.87 15.60 -9.67
C THR A 3 -31.39 16.77 -10.50
N LEU A 4 -32.11 17.89 -10.43
CA LEU A 4 -31.67 19.17 -10.96
C LEU A 4 -30.32 19.49 -10.33
N LEU A 5 -29.25 19.49 -11.15
CA LEU A 5 -27.91 19.87 -10.72
C LEU A 5 -27.98 21.32 -10.23
N PRO A 6 -27.51 21.64 -9.02
CA PRO A 6 -27.56 22.99 -8.48
C PRO A 6 -26.78 23.95 -9.38
N GLU A 7 -27.41 25.09 -9.66
CA GLU A 7 -26.86 26.21 -10.41
C GLU A 7 -25.52 26.67 -9.84
N ASN A 8 -24.48 26.70 -10.69
CA ASN A 8 -23.29 27.57 -10.61
C ASN A 8 -22.64 27.79 -9.22
N SER A 9 -22.45 26.73 -8.44
CA SER A 9 -21.49 26.80 -7.33
C SER A 9 -20.10 27.10 -7.90
N LYS A 10 -19.57 28.31 -7.63
CA LYS A 10 -18.26 28.78 -8.09
C LYS A 10 -17.20 27.70 -7.81
N ARG A 11 -16.57 27.17 -8.87
CA ARG A 11 -15.54 26.12 -8.76
C ARG A 11 -14.43 26.55 -7.80
N LYS A 12 -14.12 25.72 -6.79
CA LYS A 12 -13.00 25.93 -5.86
C LYS A 12 -11.72 25.36 -6.47
N PHE A 13 -10.86 26.22 -6.98
CA PHE A 13 -9.56 25.81 -7.53
C PHE A 13 -8.48 25.70 -6.45
N HIS A 14 -7.55 24.76 -6.65
CA HIS A 14 -6.34 24.62 -5.82
C HIS A 14 -5.50 25.91 -5.88
N PRO A 15 -4.90 26.39 -4.78
CA PRO A 15 -4.17 27.67 -4.77
C PRO A 15 -2.93 27.70 -5.66
N VAL A 16 -2.28 26.54 -5.87
CA VAL A 16 -1.05 26.41 -6.67
C VAL A 16 -1.38 26.00 -8.11
N HIS A 17 -2.14 24.92 -8.28
CA HIS A 17 -2.48 24.32 -9.57
C HIS A 17 -3.70 24.99 -10.21
N ARG A 18 -3.58 26.29 -10.54
CA ARG A 18 -4.66 27.12 -11.11
C ARG A 18 -4.22 28.02 -12.26
N ASP A 19 -3.12 27.68 -12.92
CA ASP A 19 -2.61 28.45 -14.06
C ASP A 19 -3.67 28.50 -15.18
N PRO A 20 -4.13 29.68 -15.63
CA PRO A 20 -5.11 29.79 -16.70
C PRO A 20 -4.63 29.26 -18.06
N GLN A 21 -3.33 29.12 -18.28
CA GLN A 21 -2.75 28.54 -19.50
C GLN A 21 -2.90 27.01 -19.55
N HIS A 22 -3.14 26.37 -18.41
CA HIS A 22 -3.43 24.95 -18.34
C HIS A 22 -4.89 24.67 -18.70
N ASP A 23 -5.09 23.85 -19.72
CA ASP A 23 -6.35 23.60 -20.43
C ASP A 23 -7.01 22.26 -20.08
N PHE A 24 -6.42 21.47 -19.18
CA PHE A 24 -7.02 20.26 -18.63
C PHE A 24 -7.46 20.51 -17.19
N ILE A 25 -8.69 20.13 -16.84
CA ILE A 25 -9.22 20.33 -15.48
C ILE A 25 -9.43 18.97 -14.83
N ILE A 26 -8.73 18.75 -13.72
CA ILE A 26 -8.89 17.59 -12.86
C ILE A 26 -9.71 17.97 -11.63
N LYS A 27 -10.62 17.09 -11.19
CA LYS A 27 -11.42 17.27 -9.98
C LYS A 27 -11.12 16.15 -8.97
N SER A 28 -10.78 16.50 -7.73
CA SER A 28 -10.63 15.55 -6.61
C SER A 28 -11.99 15.08 -6.06
N ASN A 29 -11.98 14.00 -5.28
CA ASN A 29 -13.17 13.53 -4.55
C ASN A 29 -13.66 14.52 -3.46
N GLU A 30 -12.81 15.46 -3.05
CA GLU A 30 -13.14 16.59 -2.16
C GLU A 30 -13.72 17.81 -2.91
N ASN A 31 -14.05 17.65 -4.19
CA ASN A 31 -14.56 18.72 -5.07
C ASN A 31 -13.61 19.92 -5.24
N VAL A 32 -12.29 19.69 -5.17
CA VAL A 32 -11.27 20.70 -5.51
C VAL A 32 -10.83 20.51 -6.96
N TYR A 33 -10.73 21.62 -7.69
CA TYR A 33 -10.37 21.63 -9.10
C TYR A 33 -8.90 22.00 -9.28
N PHE A 34 -8.21 21.31 -10.17
CA PHE A 34 -6.82 21.52 -10.53
C PHE A 34 -6.75 21.82 -12.02
N ARG A 35 -5.96 22.81 -12.40
CA ARG A 35 -5.60 23.04 -13.80
C ARG A 35 -4.27 22.37 -14.11
N ALA A 36 -4.30 21.45 -15.07
CA ALA A 36 -3.16 20.66 -15.47
C ALA A 36 -2.73 20.89 -16.93
N SER A 37 -1.44 20.81 -17.20
CA SER A 37 -0.89 20.91 -18.55
C SER A 37 -1.01 19.56 -19.27
N ARG A 38 -1.74 19.51 -20.39
CA ARG A 38 -1.82 18.31 -21.24
C ARG A 38 -0.45 17.83 -21.71
N PHE A 39 0.44 18.76 -22.05
CA PHE A 39 1.79 18.44 -22.50
C PHE A 39 2.57 17.66 -21.43
N HIS A 40 2.59 18.15 -20.19
CA HIS A 40 3.34 17.50 -19.12
C HIS A 40 2.72 16.16 -18.73
N LEU A 41 1.38 16.07 -18.65
CA LEU A 41 0.68 14.82 -18.37
C LEU A 41 0.97 13.77 -19.47
N ALA A 42 0.83 14.13 -20.75
CA ALA A 42 1.12 13.23 -21.87
C ALA A 42 2.58 12.76 -21.90
N ARG A 43 3.52 13.62 -21.50
CA ARG A 43 4.94 13.29 -21.46
C ARG A 43 5.23 12.16 -20.46
N VAL A 44 4.55 12.15 -19.31
CA VAL A 44 4.85 11.21 -18.23
C VAL A 44 3.88 10.04 -18.14
N SER A 45 2.77 10.07 -18.87
CA SER A 45 1.70 9.06 -18.80
C SER A 45 1.19 8.70 -20.19
N THR A 46 1.28 7.43 -20.55
CA THR A 46 0.75 6.93 -21.82
C THR A 46 -0.77 6.99 -21.85
N PHE A 47 -1.43 6.76 -20.70
CA PHE A 47 -2.87 6.92 -20.56
C PHE A 47 -3.33 8.32 -20.98
N PHE A 48 -2.70 9.37 -20.43
CA PHE A 48 -3.06 10.74 -20.77
C PHE A 48 -2.68 11.09 -22.22
N ALA A 49 -1.53 10.62 -22.71
CA ALA A 49 -1.14 10.81 -24.10
C ALA A 49 -2.18 10.23 -25.08
N ASP A 50 -2.59 8.99 -24.85
CA ASP A 50 -3.60 8.32 -25.68
C ASP A 50 -4.96 9.00 -25.57
N MET A 51 -5.37 9.37 -24.35
CA MET A 51 -6.62 10.10 -24.11
C MET A 51 -6.67 11.45 -24.85
N PHE A 52 -5.56 12.19 -24.88
CA PHE A 52 -5.49 13.48 -25.60
C PHE A 52 -5.40 13.31 -27.13
N ASN A 53 -4.78 12.24 -27.62
CA ASN A 53 -4.66 11.96 -29.05
C ASN A 53 -5.95 11.39 -29.66
N THR A 54 -6.70 10.61 -28.89
CA THR A 54 -7.96 9.97 -29.33
C THR A 54 -9.18 10.87 -29.14
N GLY A 55 -9.08 11.88 -28.27
CA GLY A 55 -10.18 12.78 -27.93
C GLY A 55 -10.67 13.63 -29.12
N THR A 56 -11.95 13.46 -29.46
CA THR A 56 -12.70 14.33 -30.37
C THR A 56 -12.85 15.72 -29.74
N LYS A 57 -11.88 16.62 -29.94
CA LYS A 57 -11.91 18.03 -29.47
C LYS A 57 -12.61 18.15 -28.09
N ASN A 58 -12.04 17.53 -27.06
CA ASN A 58 -12.51 17.68 -25.68
C ASN A 58 -12.82 19.15 -25.44
N ARG A 59 -14.08 19.43 -25.13
CA ARG A 59 -14.55 20.81 -24.96
C ARG A 59 -13.71 21.40 -23.83
N LEU A 60 -13.40 22.68 -23.91
CA LEU A 60 -12.64 23.41 -22.87
C LEU A 60 -13.23 23.25 -21.45
N ASP A 61 -14.47 22.74 -21.36
CA ASP A 61 -15.21 22.51 -20.12
C ASP A 61 -15.18 21.06 -19.60
N ASP A 62 -14.53 20.11 -20.27
CA ASP A 62 -14.50 18.72 -19.83
C ASP A 62 -13.64 18.58 -18.56
N VAL A 63 -14.29 18.26 -17.45
CA VAL A 63 -13.67 18.03 -16.15
C VAL A 63 -13.41 16.54 -15.97
N PHE A 64 -12.14 16.17 -15.84
CA PHE A 64 -11.73 14.81 -15.54
C PHE A 64 -11.77 14.57 -14.02
N THR A 65 -12.60 13.64 -13.56
CA THR A 65 -12.74 13.38 -12.13
C THR A 65 -11.83 12.22 -11.72
N LEU A 66 -11.05 12.44 -10.66
CA LEU A 66 -10.18 11.46 -10.05
C LEU A 66 -10.66 11.19 -8.62
N ASP A 67 -10.81 9.91 -8.27
CA ASP A 67 -11.23 9.50 -6.93
C ASP A 67 -10.05 9.46 -5.94
N TYR A 68 -9.33 10.57 -5.86
CA TYR A 68 -8.21 10.74 -4.94
C TYR A 68 -8.37 12.03 -4.12
N PRO A 69 -7.87 12.04 -2.87
CA PRO A 69 -7.82 13.24 -2.04
C PRO A 69 -7.07 14.38 -2.73
N THR A 70 -7.40 15.62 -2.37
CA THR A 70 -6.76 16.84 -2.92
C THR A 70 -5.24 16.78 -2.77
N ARG A 71 -4.74 16.30 -1.62
CA ARG A 71 -3.30 16.20 -1.36
C ARG A 71 -2.57 15.22 -2.26
N VAL A 72 -3.22 14.13 -2.67
CA VAL A 72 -2.61 13.13 -3.57
C VAL A 72 -2.47 13.70 -4.97
N ILE A 73 -3.51 14.36 -5.48
CA ILE A 73 -3.49 14.99 -6.81
C ILE A 73 -2.50 16.15 -6.84
N ASP A 74 -2.40 16.94 -5.77
CA ASP A 74 -1.40 17.99 -5.61
C ASP A 74 0.03 17.44 -5.75
N LEU A 75 0.38 16.42 -4.97
CA LEU A 75 1.68 15.76 -5.03
C LEU A 75 1.95 15.11 -6.39
N PHE A 76 0.94 14.48 -7.00
CA PHE A 76 1.04 13.91 -8.32
C PHE A 76 1.40 14.98 -9.37
N LEU A 77 0.69 16.11 -9.38
CA LEU A 77 0.96 17.20 -10.33
C LEU A 77 2.33 17.84 -10.10
N ASP A 78 2.77 17.98 -8.85
CA ASP A 78 4.13 18.44 -8.53
C ASP A 78 5.19 17.53 -9.16
N LEU A 79 4.99 16.20 -9.10
CA LEU A 79 5.90 15.23 -9.74
C LEU A 79 5.88 15.32 -11.26
N VAL A 80 4.71 15.51 -11.87
CA VAL A 80 4.56 15.63 -13.33
C VAL A 80 5.27 16.88 -13.88
N TYR A 81 5.24 17.98 -13.12
CA TYR A 81 5.87 19.24 -13.51
C TYR A 81 7.35 19.36 -13.19
N ALA A 82 7.86 18.54 -12.28
CA ALA A 82 9.28 18.52 -11.97
C ALA A 82 10.11 18.12 -13.20
N SER A 83 11.20 18.85 -13.46
CA SER A 83 12.22 18.45 -14.43
C SER A 83 13.05 17.28 -13.92
N THR A 84 13.24 17.21 -12.60
CA THR A 84 13.88 16.11 -11.87
C THR A 84 12.93 15.67 -10.76
N PRO A 85 12.08 14.67 -10.99
CA PRO A 85 11.06 14.25 -10.04
C PRO A 85 11.67 13.86 -8.70
N SER A 86 11.12 14.40 -7.62
CA SER A 86 11.46 14.00 -6.25
C SER A 86 10.20 14.04 -5.41
N VAL A 87 10.00 13.00 -4.59
CA VAL A 87 8.86 12.95 -3.69
C VAL A 87 9.21 13.72 -2.43
N PRO A 88 8.40 14.73 -2.03
CA PRO A 88 8.57 15.37 -0.75
C PRO A 88 8.35 14.35 0.36
N LYS A 89 8.88 14.59 1.57
CA LYS A 89 8.67 13.68 2.70
C LYS A 89 7.17 13.47 2.93
N ILE A 90 6.70 12.24 2.70
CA ILE A 90 5.34 11.82 3.00
C ILE A 90 5.38 11.11 4.35
N ASP A 91 4.68 11.66 5.34
CA ASP A 91 4.55 11.03 6.66
C ASP A 91 3.32 10.11 6.73
N ASP A 92 2.28 10.36 5.93
CA ASP A 92 1.10 9.49 5.88
C ASP A 92 1.25 8.39 4.83
N VAL A 93 1.32 7.14 5.29
CA VAL A 93 1.44 5.95 4.42
C VAL A 93 0.26 5.77 3.48
N THR A 94 -0.95 6.22 3.86
CA THR A 94 -2.16 6.15 3.03
C THR A 94 -2.04 7.07 1.82
N ILE A 95 -1.47 8.26 2.01
CA ILE A 95 -1.17 9.21 0.94
C ILE A 95 -0.09 8.63 0.01
N ALA A 96 0.95 8.01 0.57
CA ALA A 96 2.01 7.39 -0.24
C ALA A 96 1.47 6.24 -1.11
N TYR A 97 0.61 5.38 -0.55
CA TYR A 97 -0.05 4.31 -1.33
C TYR A 97 -0.99 4.86 -2.40
N SER A 98 -1.78 5.89 -2.07
CA SER A 98 -2.66 6.53 -3.05
C SER A 98 -1.86 7.19 -4.18
N LEU A 99 -0.65 7.67 -3.88
CA LEU A 99 0.27 8.22 -4.88
C LEU A 99 0.86 7.12 -5.78
N VAL A 100 1.18 5.94 -5.24
CA VAL A 100 1.53 4.77 -6.07
C VAL A 100 0.36 4.44 -6.97
N ASP A 101 -0.83 4.30 -6.40
CA ASP A 101 -2.05 3.90 -7.10
C ASP A 101 -2.44 4.84 -8.27
N ILE A 102 -2.38 6.15 -8.06
CA ILE A 102 -2.64 7.12 -9.15
C ILE A 102 -1.57 7.02 -10.25
N THR A 103 -0.30 6.78 -9.92
CA THR A 103 0.75 6.64 -10.95
C THR A 103 0.66 5.32 -11.72
N GLU A 104 0.22 4.24 -11.08
CA GLU A 104 -0.04 2.96 -11.73
C GLU A 104 -1.28 3.04 -12.64
N SER A 105 -2.40 3.56 -12.11
CA SER A 105 -3.67 3.64 -12.85
C SER A 105 -3.60 4.57 -14.05
N THR A 106 -2.80 5.63 -13.96
CA THR A 106 -2.52 6.55 -15.08
C THR A 106 -1.33 6.10 -15.94
N LEU A 107 -0.80 4.89 -15.76
CA LEU A 107 0.27 4.34 -16.60
C LEU A 107 1.48 5.28 -16.73
N CYS A 108 1.94 5.83 -15.61
CA CYS A 108 3.10 6.71 -15.59
C CYS A 108 4.40 5.99 -16.02
N SER A 109 5.37 6.77 -16.47
CA SER A 109 6.73 6.31 -16.77
C SER A 109 7.33 5.57 -15.56
N SER A 110 8.28 4.66 -15.82
CA SER A 110 8.99 3.96 -14.74
C SER A 110 9.71 4.93 -13.81
N GLU A 111 10.29 6.01 -14.34
CA GLU A 111 10.97 7.04 -13.54
C GLU A 111 10.06 7.63 -12.45
N ILE A 112 8.83 8.04 -12.79
CA ILE A 112 7.89 8.58 -11.80
C ILE A 112 7.48 7.51 -10.79
N ARG A 113 7.19 6.29 -11.27
CA ARG A 113 6.78 5.18 -10.40
C ARG A 113 7.88 4.78 -9.42
N ASP A 114 9.14 4.72 -9.86
CA ASP A 114 10.29 4.38 -9.02
C ASP A 114 10.48 5.42 -7.91
N VAL A 115 10.37 6.71 -8.23
CA VAL A 115 10.48 7.80 -7.25
C VAL A 115 9.35 7.72 -6.20
N VAL A 116 8.11 7.46 -6.62
CA VAL A 116 6.97 7.28 -5.71
C VAL A 116 7.12 6.03 -4.86
N GLN A 117 7.61 4.92 -5.44
CA GLN A 117 7.87 3.69 -4.70
C GLN A 117 8.91 3.91 -3.60
N ILE A 118 9.99 4.65 -3.88
CA ILE A 118 10.98 5.02 -2.86
C ILE A 118 10.31 5.79 -1.71
N GLY A 119 9.45 6.77 -2.02
CA GLY A 119 8.67 7.51 -1.03
C GLY A 119 7.77 6.63 -0.17
N LEU A 120 7.08 5.66 -0.79
CA LEU A 120 6.27 4.66 -0.07
C LEU A 120 7.12 3.81 0.87
N LEU A 121 8.28 3.32 0.42
CA LEU A 121 9.17 2.52 1.26
C LEU A 121 9.73 3.32 2.43
N GLU A 122 9.99 4.62 2.26
CA GLU A 122 10.35 5.50 3.38
C GLU A 122 9.22 5.69 4.39
N ALA A 123 7.99 5.93 3.92
CA ALA A 123 6.81 6.03 4.78
C ALA A 123 6.55 4.70 5.52
N ALA A 124 6.73 3.57 4.85
CA ALA A 124 6.58 2.24 5.42
C ALA A 124 7.57 1.95 6.56
N ARG A 125 8.80 2.47 6.47
CA ARG A 125 9.78 2.37 7.57
C ARG A 125 9.38 3.18 8.80
N LYS A 126 8.69 4.32 8.61
CA LYS A 126 8.21 5.17 9.70
C LYS A 126 6.94 4.64 10.35
N HIS A 127 6.04 4.06 9.56
CA HIS A 127 4.72 3.58 9.98
C HIS A 127 4.50 2.11 9.63
N PRO A 128 5.31 1.18 10.17
CA PRO A 128 5.37 -0.19 9.69
C PRO A 128 4.07 -0.99 9.89
N GLN A 129 3.31 -0.72 10.96
CA GLN A 129 2.03 -1.41 11.19
C GLN A 129 1.00 -1.06 10.09
N ALA A 130 0.73 0.23 9.90
CA ALA A 130 -0.21 0.69 8.87
C ALA A 130 0.25 0.30 7.46
N ALA A 131 1.56 0.34 7.19
CA ALA A 131 2.13 -0.10 5.94
C ALA A 131 1.91 -1.60 5.69
N LEU A 132 2.07 -2.45 6.71
CA LEU A 132 1.84 -3.88 6.59
C LEU A 132 0.37 -4.20 6.31
N THR A 133 -0.56 -3.50 6.98
CA THR A 133 -2.01 -3.63 6.73
C THR A 133 -2.34 -3.31 5.28
N LEU A 134 -1.92 -2.15 4.79
CA LEU A 134 -2.15 -1.74 3.40
C LEU A 134 -1.45 -2.65 2.39
N ALA A 135 -0.23 -3.09 2.68
CA ALA A 135 0.51 -4.04 1.86
C ALA A 135 -0.23 -5.38 1.74
N SER A 136 -0.87 -5.84 2.82
CA SER A 136 -1.64 -7.08 2.81
C SER A 136 -2.84 -7.00 1.86
N HIS A 137 -3.59 -5.90 1.90
CA HIS A 137 -4.77 -5.68 1.04
C HIS A 137 -4.38 -5.55 -0.44
N ARG A 138 -3.25 -4.89 -0.74
CA ARG A 138 -2.73 -4.74 -2.12
C ARG A 138 -1.87 -5.91 -2.59
N LYS A 139 -1.57 -6.87 -1.72
CA LYS A 139 -0.61 -7.96 -1.96
C LYS A 139 0.78 -7.47 -2.36
N ASP A 140 1.21 -6.34 -1.79
CA ASP A 140 2.52 -5.74 -2.03
C ASP A 140 3.59 -6.34 -1.10
N LEU A 141 4.26 -7.39 -1.60
CA LEU A 141 5.28 -8.10 -0.83
C LEU A 141 6.48 -7.21 -0.47
N LEU A 142 6.89 -6.31 -1.36
CA LEU A 142 8.07 -5.48 -1.13
C LEU A 142 7.85 -4.51 0.04
N THR A 143 6.69 -3.86 0.06
CA THR A 143 6.34 -2.95 1.15
C THR A 143 6.09 -3.71 2.45
N ALA A 144 5.46 -4.89 2.39
CA ALA A 144 5.29 -5.74 3.58
C ALA A 144 6.63 -6.15 4.21
N LYS A 145 7.61 -6.60 3.41
CA LYS A 145 8.95 -6.93 3.91
C LYS A 145 9.66 -5.71 4.50
N THR A 146 9.54 -4.56 3.83
CA THR A 146 10.13 -3.30 4.31
C THR A 146 9.53 -2.88 5.64
N ALA A 147 8.20 -2.95 5.77
CA ALA A 147 7.48 -2.71 7.01
C ALA A 147 7.97 -3.66 8.11
N LEU A 148 7.93 -4.98 7.88
CA LEU A 148 8.36 -6.00 8.84
C LEU A 148 9.79 -5.80 9.32
N SER A 149 10.75 -5.52 8.43
CA SER A 149 12.15 -5.28 8.84
C SER A 149 12.28 -4.07 9.80
N SER A 150 11.32 -3.15 9.77
CA SER A 150 11.29 -1.95 10.61
C SER A 150 10.55 -2.15 11.94
N PHE A 151 9.82 -3.26 12.15
CA PHE A 151 9.14 -3.57 13.43
C PHE A 151 10.11 -3.71 14.60
N SER A 152 11.37 -4.09 14.37
CA SER A 152 12.37 -4.24 15.44
C SER A 152 12.57 -2.98 16.29
N LYS A 153 12.26 -1.79 15.73
CA LYS A 153 12.34 -0.52 16.45
C LYS A 153 11.07 -0.18 17.24
N SER A 154 9.91 -0.71 16.85
CA SER A 154 8.60 -0.32 17.38
C SER A 154 7.92 -1.41 18.21
N PHE A 155 8.26 -2.69 18.01
CA PHE A 155 7.57 -3.85 18.56
C PHE A 155 8.49 -4.71 19.42
N ALA A 156 8.95 -4.13 20.54
CA ALA A 156 9.59 -4.89 21.60
C ALA A 156 8.51 -5.40 22.58
N LEU A 157 8.51 -6.70 22.85
CA LEU A 157 7.69 -7.25 23.93
C LEU A 157 8.13 -6.62 25.26
N GLY A 158 7.15 -6.19 26.04
CA GLY A 158 7.36 -5.54 27.33
C GLY A 158 8.18 -6.37 28.31
N LYS A 159 8.84 -5.70 29.26
CA LYS A 159 9.58 -6.37 30.34
C LYS A 159 8.69 -6.80 31.49
N SER A 160 7.49 -6.20 31.60
CA SER A 160 6.51 -6.49 32.63
C SER A 160 5.28 -7.21 32.06
N GLY A 161 4.52 -7.89 32.92
CA GLY A 161 3.30 -8.60 32.52
C GLY A 161 2.23 -7.69 31.90
N ASN A 162 2.08 -6.45 32.41
CA ASN A 162 1.11 -5.50 31.88
C ASN A 162 1.52 -4.98 30.49
N GLU A 163 2.79 -4.63 30.29
CA GLU A 163 3.30 -4.22 28.98
C GLU A 163 3.21 -5.37 27.95
N CYS A 164 3.47 -6.60 28.38
CA CYS A 164 3.32 -7.77 27.52
C CYS A 164 1.87 -7.92 27.05
N LYS A 165 0.90 -7.76 27.96
CA LYS A 165 -0.53 -7.83 27.61
C LYS A 165 -0.92 -6.77 26.59
N GLU A 166 -0.55 -5.51 26.81
CA GLU A 166 -0.84 -4.41 25.87
C GLU A 166 -0.24 -4.68 24.48
N LYS A 167 1.02 -5.14 24.43
CA LYS A 167 1.66 -5.50 23.16
C LYS A 167 1.02 -6.70 22.47
N MET A 168 0.50 -7.66 23.24
CA MET A 168 -0.26 -8.76 22.67
C MET A 168 -1.60 -8.27 22.09
N ASP A 169 -2.29 -7.36 22.76
CA ASP A 169 -3.52 -6.74 22.25
C ASP A 169 -3.25 -5.98 20.94
N ASP A 170 -2.14 -5.23 20.86
CA ASP A 170 -1.68 -4.57 19.62
C ASP A 170 -1.41 -5.59 18.49
N LEU A 171 -0.78 -6.72 18.80
CA LEU A 171 -0.53 -7.79 17.83
C LEU A 171 -1.83 -8.40 17.32
N TYR A 172 -2.78 -8.69 18.22
CA TYR A 172 -4.07 -9.27 17.83
C TYR A 172 -4.84 -8.33 16.91
N LYS A 173 -4.90 -7.04 17.27
CA LYS A 173 -5.51 -6.03 16.41
C LYS A 173 -4.87 -5.98 15.02
N LEU A 174 -3.54 -6.02 14.95
CA LEU A 174 -2.84 -6.08 13.67
C LEU A 174 -3.24 -7.34 12.88
N LEU A 175 -3.22 -8.52 13.51
CA LEU A 175 -3.57 -9.78 12.84
C LEU A 175 -5.01 -9.79 12.31
N ASP A 176 -5.94 -9.16 13.04
CA ASP A 176 -7.35 -9.03 12.63
C ASP A 176 -7.53 -8.10 11.41
N GLU A 177 -6.63 -7.13 11.23
CA GLU A 177 -6.65 -6.18 10.10
C GLU A 177 -5.98 -6.74 8.83
N LEU A 178 -5.12 -7.75 8.95
CA LEU A 178 -4.37 -8.33 7.83
C LEU A 178 -5.20 -9.29 6.99
N ASP A 179 -4.88 -9.35 5.70
CA ASP A 179 -5.33 -10.45 4.85
C ASP A 179 -4.93 -11.82 5.44
N PRO A 180 -5.80 -12.85 5.40
CA PRO A 180 -5.56 -14.11 6.12
C PRO A 180 -4.23 -14.81 5.77
N THR A 181 -3.76 -14.71 4.52
CA THR A 181 -2.48 -15.28 4.09
C THR A 181 -1.28 -14.55 4.71
N TYR A 182 -1.37 -13.22 4.83
CA TYR A 182 -0.37 -12.39 5.49
C TYR A 182 -0.36 -12.65 7.00
N ALA A 183 -1.53 -12.69 7.64
CA ALA A 183 -1.66 -12.98 9.07
C ALA A 183 -1.08 -14.37 9.41
N TYR A 184 -1.42 -15.39 8.62
CA TYR A 184 -0.87 -16.74 8.79
C TYR A 184 0.64 -16.78 8.65
N GLU A 185 1.19 -16.23 7.56
CA GLU A 185 2.64 -16.28 7.32
C GLU A 185 3.41 -15.48 8.38
N LEU A 186 2.82 -14.39 8.88
CA LEU A 186 3.39 -13.62 9.99
C LEU A 186 3.46 -14.48 11.26
N LEU A 187 2.33 -15.08 11.67
CA LEU A 187 2.28 -15.95 12.84
C LEU A 187 3.24 -17.14 12.72
N ARG A 188 3.34 -17.75 11.55
CA ARG A 188 4.25 -18.87 11.29
C ARG A 188 5.70 -18.52 11.58
N HIS A 189 6.13 -17.31 11.24
CA HIS A 189 7.50 -16.87 11.48
C HIS A 189 7.74 -16.31 12.88
N LEU A 190 6.69 -15.78 13.52
CA LEU A 190 6.77 -15.28 14.89
C LEU A 190 6.77 -16.40 15.92
N LEU A 191 5.91 -17.42 15.76
CA LEU A 191 5.73 -18.47 16.75
C LEU A 191 6.79 -19.56 16.63
N VAL A 192 7.50 -19.81 17.72
CA VAL A 192 8.51 -20.86 17.80
C VAL A 192 8.25 -21.77 18.98
N PRO A 193 8.21 -23.10 18.76
CA PRO A 193 7.98 -24.05 19.84
C PRO A 193 9.15 -24.03 20.81
N GLY A 194 8.85 -24.16 22.09
CA GLY A 194 9.84 -24.43 23.12
C GLY A 194 9.19 -25.05 24.34
N GLN A 195 9.95 -25.14 25.43
CA GLN A 195 9.54 -25.83 26.65
C GLN A 195 9.62 -24.87 27.82
N LEU A 196 8.54 -24.82 28.61
CA LEU A 196 8.51 -24.10 29.87
C LEU A 196 8.72 -25.10 31.01
N ARG A 197 9.72 -24.83 31.84
CA ARG A 197 9.96 -25.59 33.07
C ARG A 197 9.11 -24.96 34.18
N PRO A 198 8.23 -25.72 34.86
CA PRO A 198 7.50 -25.20 36.01
C PRO A 198 8.47 -24.83 37.14
N GLU A 199 8.24 -23.71 37.82
CA GLU A 199 9.13 -23.19 38.87
C GLU A 199 9.17 -24.08 40.13
N ILE A 200 8.08 -24.79 40.41
CA ILE A 200 7.92 -25.60 41.62
C ILE A 200 7.27 -26.94 41.24
N GLY A 201 7.99 -28.05 41.43
CA GLY A 201 7.47 -29.40 41.26
C GLY A 201 8.26 -30.29 40.30
N ASN A 202 7.93 -31.59 40.29
CA ASN A 202 8.41 -32.59 39.33
C ASN A 202 7.47 -32.73 38.11
N ASP A 203 6.68 -31.69 37.83
CA ASP A 203 5.73 -31.70 36.73
C ASP A 203 6.46 -31.77 35.38
N PRO A 204 5.90 -32.47 34.38
CA PRO A 204 6.52 -32.60 33.07
C PRO A 204 6.62 -31.23 32.37
N TYR A 205 7.65 -31.07 31.52
CA TYR A 205 7.80 -29.90 30.67
C TYR A 205 6.53 -29.62 29.87
N GLN A 206 6.06 -28.37 29.89
CA GLN A 206 4.96 -27.93 29.06
C GLN A 206 5.49 -27.38 27.74
N CYS A 207 4.95 -27.87 26.62
CA CYS A 207 5.22 -27.29 25.30
C CYS A 207 4.47 -25.96 25.17
N VAL A 208 5.20 -24.89 24.86
CA VAL A 208 4.65 -23.54 24.67
C VAL A 208 5.20 -22.93 23.38
N PHE A 209 4.55 -21.87 22.88
CA PHE A 209 5.08 -21.08 21.77
C PHE A 209 5.65 -19.76 22.29
N PHE A 210 6.85 -19.43 21.81
CA PHE A 210 7.50 -18.16 22.05
C PHE A 210 7.41 -17.29 20.80
N ILE A 211 7.24 -15.99 20.97
CA ILE A 211 7.31 -15.02 19.88
C ILE A 211 8.78 -14.62 19.68
N ARG A 212 9.31 -14.83 18.47
CA ARG A 212 10.64 -14.35 18.08
C ARG A 212 10.62 -12.85 17.80
N SER A 213 11.64 -12.16 18.28
CA SER A 213 11.84 -10.71 18.04
C SER A 213 12.75 -10.38 16.84
N ASN A 214 13.20 -11.38 16.08
CA ASN A 214 14.08 -11.15 14.92
C ASN A 214 13.27 -10.81 13.66
N TRP A 215 12.74 -9.59 13.64
CA TRP A 215 11.89 -9.07 12.58
C TRP A 215 12.59 -8.99 11.22
N THR A 216 13.91 -8.80 11.17
CA THR A 216 14.68 -8.82 9.91
C THR A 216 14.64 -10.20 9.26
N LYS A 217 14.93 -11.27 10.01
CA LYS A 217 14.83 -12.64 9.50
C LYS A 217 13.41 -13.01 9.13
N THR A 218 12.42 -12.55 9.90
CA THR A 218 11.01 -12.71 9.57
C THR A 218 10.69 -12.06 8.22
N ALA A 219 11.11 -10.82 8.00
CA ALA A 219 10.89 -10.10 6.74
C ALA A 219 11.54 -10.80 5.54
N GLU A 220 12.79 -11.28 5.67
CA GLU A 220 13.48 -12.00 4.60
C GLU A 220 12.71 -13.24 4.16
N ALA A 221 12.25 -14.04 5.13
CA ALA A 221 11.56 -15.31 4.89
C ALA A 221 10.06 -15.18 4.59
N PHE A 222 9.47 -14.01 4.81
CA PHE A 222 8.04 -13.76 4.65
C PHE A 222 7.59 -13.96 3.20
N ASP A 223 6.67 -14.89 2.97
CA ASP A 223 6.07 -15.18 1.67
C ASP A 223 4.60 -15.62 1.83
N PRO A 224 3.63 -14.68 1.74
CA PRO A 224 2.22 -14.99 1.95
C PRO A 224 1.61 -15.86 0.83
N ASP A 225 2.25 -15.96 -0.34
CA ASP A 225 1.76 -16.77 -1.45
C ASP A 225 2.24 -18.22 -1.42
N ARG A 226 3.16 -18.55 -0.50
CA ARG A 226 3.74 -19.89 -0.35
C ARG A 226 2.69 -20.99 -0.28
N LEU A 227 1.65 -20.82 0.54
CA LEU A 227 0.57 -21.80 0.68
C LEU A 227 -0.23 -22.00 -0.60
N THR A 228 -0.44 -20.93 -1.37
CA THR A 228 -1.13 -20.98 -2.66
C THR A 228 -0.33 -21.82 -3.66
N ILE A 229 0.99 -21.67 -3.65
CA ILE A 229 1.91 -22.44 -4.51
C ILE A 229 1.92 -23.92 -4.10
N GLU A 230 2.02 -24.22 -2.80
CA GLU A 230 2.03 -25.60 -2.29
C GLU A 230 0.72 -26.33 -2.61
N ARG A 231 -0.43 -25.68 -2.42
CA ARG A 231 -1.73 -26.27 -2.76
C ARG A 231 -1.87 -26.57 -4.25
N ARG A 232 -1.43 -25.67 -5.13
CA ARG A 232 -1.45 -25.90 -6.58
C ARG A 232 -0.61 -27.12 -6.97
N LYS A 233 0.59 -27.27 -6.40
CA LYS A 233 1.44 -28.45 -6.64
C LYS A 233 0.75 -29.75 -6.23
N VAL A 234 0.06 -29.77 -5.09
CA VAL A 234 -0.68 -30.96 -4.63
C VAL A 234 -1.87 -31.28 -5.55
N VAL A 235 -2.59 -30.27 -6.01
CA VAL A 235 -3.72 -30.45 -6.95
C VAL A 235 -3.23 -30.96 -8.31
N ASP A 236 -2.15 -30.38 -8.84
CA ASP A 236 -1.56 -30.80 -10.12
C ASP A 236 -1.05 -32.26 -10.05
N LEU A 237 -0.45 -32.66 -8.93
CA LEU A 237 -0.04 -34.05 -8.69
C LEU A 237 -1.24 -35.00 -8.70
N LYS A 238 -2.31 -34.66 -7.97
CA LYS A 238 -3.54 -35.47 -7.94
C LYS A 238 -4.24 -35.54 -9.30
N LEU A 239 -4.21 -34.47 -10.09
CA LEU A 239 -4.76 -34.47 -11.45
C LEU A 239 -3.93 -35.37 -12.38
N LYS A 240 -2.60 -35.33 -12.30
CA LYS A 240 -1.73 -36.21 -13.09
C LYS A 240 -1.98 -37.69 -12.75
N GLU A 241 -2.13 -38.01 -11.47
CA GLU A 241 -2.49 -39.36 -11.02
C GLU A 241 -3.86 -39.81 -11.54
N ALA A 242 -4.86 -38.92 -11.54
CA ALA A 242 -6.22 -39.23 -11.96
C ALA A 242 -6.37 -39.45 -13.48
N VAL A 243 -5.60 -38.76 -14.32
CA VAL A 243 -5.70 -38.86 -15.79
C VAL A 243 -4.85 -40.01 -16.35
N GLY A 244 -4.11 -40.76 -15.51
CA GLY A 244 -3.35 -41.93 -15.94
C GLY A 244 -2.14 -41.60 -16.84
N TRP A 245 -1.61 -40.38 -16.73
CA TRP A 245 -0.34 -40.01 -17.36
C TRP A 245 0.79 -40.50 -16.46
N MET A 246 1.14 -41.79 -16.58
CA MET A 246 2.40 -42.36 -16.11
C MET A 246 3.37 -42.50 -17.28
#